data_AF-A0A1A8EAP0-F1
#
_entry.id   AF-A0A1A8EAP0-F1
#
_cell.length_a   1.000
_cell.length_b   1.000
_cell.length_c   1.000
_cell.angle_alpha   90.00
_cell.angle_beta   90.00
_cell.angle_gamma   90.00
#
_symmetry.space_group_name_H-M   'P 1'
#
loop_
_entity.id
_entity.type
_entity.pdbx_description
1 polymer ?
#
loop_
_entity_poly.entity_id
_entity_poly.type
_entity_poly.pdbx_seq_one_letter_code
_entity_poly.pdbx_strand_id
1 'polypeptide(L)'
;DHWNNEKERLVLLTENSLLVFKYDFILLYCEQIQRIQLNYVDRISQGSFSFPKRSLLKREGEGMRVFWDRLREPSFVSKWNPFAIDFPYVTFTHHPVRTINDTFAALCDIHKFSEQL
;
A
#
# COMPACT_ATOMS: atom_id res chain seq x y z
N ASP A 1 -4.53 -3.13 -0.10
CA ASP A 1 -5.88 -2.54 -0.09
C ASP A 1 -6.79 -3.32 0.88
N HIS A 2 -7.87 -2.73 1.41
CA HIS A 2 -8.79 -3.36 2.38
C HIS A 2 -9.42 -4.64 1.80
N TRP A 3 -9.81 -4.58 0.52
CA TRP A 3 -10.48 -5.65 -0.20
C TRP A 3 -9.54 -6.63 -0.90
N ASN A 4 -8.25 -6.62 -0.53
CA ASN A 4 -7.22 -7.44 -1.18
C ASN A 4 -7.16 -7.27 -2.71
N ASN A 5 -7.54 -6.09 -3.22
CA ASN A 5 -7.38 -5.73 -4.62
C ASN A 5 -5.90 -5.44 -4.87
N GLU A 6 -5.21 -6.40 -5.49
CA GLU A 6 -3.85 -6.22 -5.96
C GLU A 6 -3.86 -5.30 -7.17
N LYS A 7 -3.13 -4.20 -7.07
CA LYS A 7 -2.95 -3.27 -8.17
C LYS A 7 -1.54 -2.73 -8.09
N GLU A 8 -0.83 -2.72 -9.21
CA GLU A 8 0.50 -2.12 -9.28
C GLU A 8 0.41 -0.62 -9.02
N ARG A 9 1.36 -0.10 -8.24
CA ARG A 9 1.39 1.29 -7.78
C ARG A 9 2.80 1.81 -7.86
N LEU A 10 2.95 3.02 -8.38
CA LEU A 10 4.19 3.78 -8.20
C LEU A 10 4.08 4.54 -6.88
N VAL A 11 5.10 4.42 -6.04
CA VAL A 11 5.13 5.04 -4.71
C VAL A 11 6.36 5.94 -4.67
N LEU A 12 6.17 7.22 -4.36
CA LEU A 12 7.25 8.20 -4.22
C LEU A 12 7.22 8.77 -2.82
N LEU A 13 8.36 8.73 -2.15
CA LEU A 13 8.57 9.39 -0.88
C LEU A 13 9.29 10.72 -1.13
N THR A 14 8.72 11.80 -0.61
CA THR A 14 9.29 13.15 -0.62
C THR A 14 9.51 13.60 0.81
N GLU A 15 10.20 14.72 1.02
CA GLU A 15 10.49 15.26 2.36
C GLU A 15 9.25 15.42 3.25
N ASN A 16 8.11 15.80 2.67
CA ASN A 16 6.89 16.14 3.42
C ASN A 16 5.67 15.28 3.05
N SER A 17 5.75 14.46 2.01
CA SER A 17 4.60 13.68 1.54
C SER A 17 4.96 12.34 0.91
N LEU A 18 4.08 11.39 1.13
CA LEU A 18 4.01 10.11 0.43
C LEU A 18 3.02 10.24 -0.73
N LEU A 19 3.46 9.92 -1.94
CA LEU A 19 2.64 9.91 -3.15
C LEU A 19 2.43 8.48 -3.63
N VAL A 20 1.19 8.10 -3.87
CA VAL A 20 0.80 6.78 -4.37
C VAL A 20 0.01 6.97 -5.67
N PHE A 21 0.55 6.45 -6.77
CA PHE A 21 -0.04 6.55 -8.10
C PHE A 21 -0.59 5.20 -8.55
N LYS A 22 -1.86 5.17 -8.94
CA LYS A 22 -2.41 4.15 -9.83
C LYS A 22 -2.05 4.54 -11.25
N TYR A 23 -1.06 3.85 -11.81
CA TYR A 23 -0.60 4.09 -13.17
C TYR A 23 -0.97 2.89 -14.03
N ASP A 24 -1.56 3.16 -15.19
CA ASP A 24 -1.82 2.14 -16.20
C ASP A 24 -0.59 2.05 -17.10
N PHE A 25 0.18 0.97 -16.99
CA PHE A 25 1.37 0.76 -17.80
C PHE A 25 1.07 0.35 -19.26
N ILE A 26 -0.15 -0.09 -19.56
CA ILE A 26 -0.57 -0.45 -20.92
C ILE A 26 -1.00 0.80 -21.66
N LEU A 27 -1.85 1.62 -21.05
CA LEU A 27 -2.40 2.84 -21.64
C LEU A 27 -1.57 4.11 -21.33
N LEU A 28 -0.55 3.99 -20.49
CA LEU A 28 0.43 5.03 -20.13
C LEU A 28 -0.16 6.30 -19.52
N TYR A 29 -1.23 6.20 -18.73
CA TYR A 29 -1.82 7.33 -18.02
C TYR A 29 -2.02 7.06 -16.53
N CYS A 30 -2.08 8.14 -15.76
CA CYS A 30 -2.36 8.05 -14.33
C CYS A 30 -3.86 8.06 -14.09
N GLU A 31 -4.38 6.96 -13.54
CA GLU A 31 -5.80 6.84 -13.20
C GLU A 31 -6.14 7.52 -11.87
N GLN A 32 -5.23 7.45 -10.89
CA GLN A 32 -5.48 7.97 -9.55
C GLN A 32 -4.18 8.39 -8.87
N ILE A 33 -4.22 9.54 -8.20
CA ILE A 33 -3.12 10.05 -7.38
C ILE A 33 -3.64 10.21 -5.95
N GLN A 34 -2.91 9.64 -5.00
CA GLN A 34 -3.15 9.84 -3.58
C GLN A 34 -1.91 10.48 -2.95
N ARG A 35 -2.10 11.65 -2.35
CA ARG A 35 -1.06 12.37 -1.61
C ARG A 35 -1.37 12.32 -0.12
N ILE A 36 -0.45 11.77 0.64
CA ILE A 36 -0.51 11.66 2.09
C ILE A 36 0.60 12.54 2.65
N GLN A 37 0.27 13.52 3.49
CA GLN A 37 1.29 14.32 4.17
C GLN A 37 1.90 13.48 5.31
N LEU A 38 3.23 13.50 5.44
CA LEU A 38 3.92 12.68 6.44
C LEU A 38 3.58 13.10 7.88
N ASN A 39 3.23 14.38 8.09
CA ASN A 39 2.75 14.88 9.38
C ASN A 39 1.44 14.22 9.88
N TYR A 40 0.67 13.57 8.99
CA TYR A 40 -0.57 12.88 9.32
C TYR A 40 -0.39 11.39 9.55
N VAL A 41 0.79 10.85 9.19
CA VAL A 41 1.13 9.45 9.44
C VAL A 41 1.27 9.27 10.95
N ASP A 42 0.46 8.39 11.52
CA ASP A 42 0.41 8.15 12.96
C ASP A 42 1.06 6.82 13.35
N ARG A 43 0.97 5.81 12.47
CA ARG A 43 1.49 4.48 12.74
C ARG A 43 1.92 3.77 11.45
N ILE A 44 3.04 3.08 11.53
CA ILE A 44 3.47 2.10 10.55
C ILE A 44 3.40 0.72 11.21
N SER A 45 2.85 -0.26 10.51
CA SER A 45 2.79 -1.65 11.00
C SER A 45 3.39 -2.57 9.95
N GLN A 46 4.36 -3.37 10.36
CA GLN A 46 5.02 -4.36 9.53
C GLN A 46 4.71 -5.76 10.06
N GLY A 47 4.57 -6.72 9.16
CA GLY A 47 4.43 -8.11 9.55
C GLY A 47 3.84 -8.97 8.45
N SER A 48 3.66 -10.25 8.76
CA SER A 48 3.14 -11.23 7.82
C SER A 48 1.63 -11.07 7.60
N PHE A 49 1.19 -11.32 6.37
CA PHE A 49 -0.23 -11.41 6.07
C PHE A 49 -0.87 -12.59 6.79
N SER A 50 -2.01 -12.33 7.45
CA SER A 50 -2.87 -13.38 7.98
C SER A 50 -4.26 -13.26 7.37
N PHE A 51 -4.73 -14.36 6.79
CA PHE A 51 -6.07 -14.46 6.24
C PHE A 51 -6.98 -15.20 7.22
N PRO A 52 -8.29 -14.92 7.23
CA PRO A 52 -9.24 -15.68 8.02
C PRO A 52 -9.15 -17.18 7.72
N LYS A 53 -9.32 -18.03 8.73
CA LYS A 53 -9.16 -19.50 8.60
C LYS A 53 -10.00 -20.14 7.47
N ARG A 54 -11.15 -19.54 7.15
CA ARG A 54 -12.08 -20.01 6.11
C ARG A 54 -11.90 -19.32 4.75
N SER A 55 -10.92 -18.43 4.61
CA SER A 55 -10.61 -17.79 3.33
C SER A 55 -10.04 -18.82 2.36
N LEU A 56 -10.57 -18.85 1.13
CA LEU A 56 -9.99 -19.63 0.03
C LEU A 56 -8.68 -19.02 -0.45
N LEU A 57 -8.53 -17.70 -0.32
CA LEU A 57 -7.30 -16.99 -0.61
C LEU A 57 -6.37 -17.11 0.60
N LYS A 58 -5.22 -17.73 0.37
CA LYS A 58 -4.09 -17.76 1.30
C LYS A 58 -2.92 -17.13 0.58
N ARG A 59 -2.43 -16.03 1.12
CA ARG A 59 -1.21 -15.40 0.64
C ARG A 59 -0.24 -15.31 1.80
N GLU A 60 0.98 -15.77 1.53
CA GLU A 60 2.11 -15.67 2.44
C GLU A 60 2.98 -14.47 2.03
N GLY A 61 3.70 -13.92 2.99
CA GLY A 61 4.63 -12.83 2.78
C GLY A 61 4.48 -11.71 3.80
N GLU A 62 5.47 -10.83 3.81
CA GLU A 62 5.49 -9.63 4.63
C GLU A 62 4.85 -8.46 3.89
N GLY A 63 4.19 -7.60 4.66
CA GLY A 63 3.66 -6.34 4.20
C GLY A 63 3.88 -5.24 5.20
N MET A 64 3.78 -4.01 4.69
CA MET A 64 3.83 -2.80 5.49
C MET A 64 2.53 -2.03 5.31
N ARG A 65 1.90 -1.64 6.41
CA ARG A 65 0.72 -0.79 6.41
C ARG A 65 1.04 0.55 7.04
N VAL A 66 0.82 1.62 6.29
CA VAL A 66 0.94 3.00 6.75
C VAL A 66 -0.46 3.48 7.07
N PHE A 67 -0.66 3.96 8.29
CA PHE A 67 -1.90 4.58 8.75
C PHE A 67 -1.72 6.09 8.81
N TRP A 68 -2.79 6.82 8.52
CA TRP A 68 -2.88 8.26 8.73
C TRP A 68 -4.26 8.60 9.31
N ASP A 69 -4.47 9.84 9.76
CA ASP A 69 -5.78 10.31 10.28
C ASP A 69 -6.22 9.70 11.63
N ARG A 70 -5.26 9.50 12.55
CA ARG A 70 -5.46 9.30 14.01
C ARG A 70 -6.68 8.44 14.39
N LEU A 71 -6.79 7.25 13.81
CA LEU A 71 -7.84 6.24 14.09
C LEU A 71 -9.27 6.61 13.65
N ARG A 72 -9.46 7.50 12.66
CA ARG A 72 -10.78 7.65 12.05
C ARG A 72 -11.28 6.30 11.53
N GLU A 73 -12.41 5.84 12.02
CA GLU A 73 -12.99 4.60 11.50
C GLU A 73 -13.60 4.82 10.12
N PRO A 74 -13.33 3.94 9.13
CA PRO A 74 -14.02 3.99 7.85
C PRO A 74 -15.52 3.76 8.06
N SER A 75 -16.34 4.41 7.25
CA SER A 75 -17.79 4.29 7.33
C SER A 75 -18.25 2.85 7.09
N PHE A 76 -19.44 2.48 7.60
CA PHE A 76 -20.01 1.15 7.33
C PHE A 76 -20.13 0.87 5.83
N VAL A 77 -20.50 1.87 5.03
CA VAL A 77 -20.62 1.76 3.57
C VAL A 77 -19.25 1.49 2.95
N SER A 78 -18.20 2.19 3.39
CA SER A 78 -16.82 2.00 2.89
C SER A 78 -16.29 0.61 3.24
N LYS A 79 -16.57 0.11 4.46
CA LYS A 79 -16.22 -1.25 4.89
C LYS A 79 -16.87 -2.34 4.04
N TRP A 80 -18.05 -2.08 3.44
CA TRP A 80 -18.78 -3.03 2.58
C TRP A 80 -18.58 -2.81 1.07
N ASN A 81 -17.91 -1.72 0.66
CA ASN A 81 -17.72 -1.38 -0.74
C ASN A 81 -16.32 -1.77 -1.26
N PRO A 82 -16.21 -2.72 -2.21
CA PRO A 82 -14.92 -3.15 -2.76
C PRO A 82 -14.17 -2.10 -3.57
N PHE A 83 -14.84 -0.99 -3.92
CA PHE A 83 -14.27 0.14 -4.65
C PHE A 83 -14.02 1.37 -3.77
N ALA A 84 -14.22 1.25 -2.45
CA ALA A 84 -13.93 2.33 -1.53
C ALA A 84 -12.43 2.67 -1.52
N ILE A 85 -12.12 3.96 -1.62
CA ILE A 85 -10.76 4.52 -1.65
C ILE A 85 -10.47 5.41 -0.44
N ASP A 86 -11.45 5.61 0.44
CA ASP A 86 -11.43 6.51 1.58
C ASP A 86 -10.89 5.86 2.86
N PHE A 87 -10.07 4.82 2.72
CA PHE A 87 -9.44 4.18 3.87
C PHE A 87 -8.26 5.03 4.38
N PRO A 88 -8.17 5.25 5.70
CA PRO A 88 -7.09 6.03 6.33
C PRO A 88 -5.81 5.20 6.50
N TYR A 89 -5.55 4.30 5.54
CA TYR A 89 -4.34 3.50 5.50
C TYR A 89 -4.10 2.95 4.09
N VAL A 90 -2.84 2.67 3.78
CA VAL A 90 -2.42 1.92 2.58
C VAL A 90 -1.53 0.78 3.01
N THR A 91 -1.64 -0.35 2.31
CA THR A 91 -0.83 -1.54 2.56
C THR A 91 0.01 -1.83 1.33
N PHE A 92 1.32 -1.90 1.53
CA PHE A 92 2.32 -2.26 0.54
C PHE A 92 2.83 -3.67 0.79
N THR A 93 3.22 -4.32 -0.30
CA THR A 93 3.76 -5.68 -0.30
C THR A 93 4.85 -5.79 -1.34
N HIS A 94 5.76 -6.75 -1.17
CA HIS A 94 6.86 -6.91 -2.12
C HIS A 94 6.33 -7.10 -3.54
N HIS A 95 6.98 -6.41 -4.48
CA HIS A 95 6.68 -6.54 -5.90
C HIS A 95 7.27 -7.86 -6.44
N PRO A 96 6.56 -8.63 -7.28
CA PRO A 96 7.07 -9.91 -7.82
C PRO A 96 8.36 -9.75 -8.65
N VAL A 97 8.57 -8.57 -9.24
CA VAL A 97 9.76 -8.24 -10.05
C VAL A 97 11.04 -8.04 -9.21
N ARG A 98 10.94 -8.05 -7.86
CA ARG A 98 12.10 -7.93 -6.97
C ARG A 98 13.25 -8.90 -7.33
N THR A 99 12.92 -10.10 -7.81
CA THR A 99 13.90 -11.17 -8.07
C THR A 99 14.60 -11.06 -9.43
N ILE A 100 14.21 -10.10 -10.29
CA ILE A 100 14.69 -10.05 -11.68
C ILE A 100 16.07 -9.39 -11.81
N ASN A 101 16.33 -8.32 -11.04
CA ASN A 101 17.60 -7.58 -11.11
C ASN A 101 17.87 -6.88 -9.77
N ASP A 102 19.14 -6.67 -9.44
CA ASP A 102 19.60 -5.98 -8.23
C ASP A 102 19.06 -4.55 -8.14
N THR A 103 18.91 -3.87 -9.28
CA THR A 103 18.30 -2.53 -9.36
C THR A 103 16.85 -2.54 -8.88
N PHE A 104 16.03 -3.48 -9.38
CA PHE A 104 14.64 -3.64 -8.94
C PHE A 104 14.57 -4.19 -7.51
N ALA A 105 15.52 -5.03 -7.09
CA ALA A 105 15.59 -5.50 -5.71
C ALA A 105 15.78 -4.33 -4.74
N ALA A 106 16.65 -3.36 -5.07
CA ALA A 106 16.86 -2.16 -4.28
C ALA A 106 15.67 -1.20 -4.30
N LEU A 107 15.03 -1.01 -5.47
CA LEU A 107 13.87 -0.13 -5.63
C LEU A 107 12.61 -0.67 -4.95
N CYS A 108 12.42 -1.99 -4.91
CA CYS A 108 11.24 -2.64 -4.32
C CYS A 108 11.47 -3.11 -2.87
N ASP A 109 12.48 -2.59 -2.19
CA ASP A 109 12.81 -2.92 -0.81
C ASP A 109 11.92 -2.15 0.17
N ILE A 110 10.96 -2.86 0.75
CA ILE A 110 9.98 -2.29 1.69
C ILE A 110 10.61 -1.94 3.04
N HIS A 111 11.64 -2.68 3.46
CA HIS A 111 12.29 -2.44 4.74
C HIS A 111 13.04 -1.11 4.70
N LYS A 112 13.86 -0.91 3.65
CA LYS A 112 14.53 0.38 3.41
C LYS A 112 13.55 1.53 3.24
N PHE A 113 12.44 1.29 2.54
CA PHE A 113 11.40 2.30 2.37
C PHE A 113 10.77 2.71 3.71
N SER A 114 10.54 1.74 4.60
CA SER A 114 9.99 2.01 5.93
C SER A 114 10.96 2.75 6.85
N GLU A 115 12.26 2.53 6.71
CA GLU A 115 13.27 3.25 7.51
C GLU A 115 13.37 4.74 7.10
N GLN A 116 12.97 5.06 5.86
CA GLN A 116 12.98 6.42 5.34
C GLN A 116 11.67 7.20 5.61
N LEU A 117 10.59 6.51 5.98
CA LEU A 117 9.24 7.07 6.18
C LEU A 117 9.05 7.58 7.61
#